data_AF-A0A4U6J3R8-F1
#
_entry.id   AF-A0A4U6J3R8-F1
#
_cell.length_a   1.000
_cell.length_b   1.000
_cell.length_c   1.000
_cell.angle_alpha   90.00
_cell.angle_beta   90.00
_cell.angle_gamma   90.00
#
_symmetry.space_group_name_H-M   'P 1'
#
loop_
_entity.id
_entity.type
_entity.pdbx_description
1 polymer ?
#
loop_
_entity_poly.entity_id
_entity_poly.type
_entity_poly.pdbx_seq_one_letter_code
_entity_poly.pdbx_strand_id
1 'polypeptide(L)'
;EVPLTNLVRDEIIDEDALPIKMTAHTPCFRSEAGSYGRDTRGLIRMHQFDKVEMVQIVRPEDSMDALEEMTGHAEKVLQLLGLPYRKIILCTGDMGFGACKTYDLEVW
;
A
#
# COMPACT_ATOMS: atom_id res chain seq x y z
N GLU A 1 3.47 -0.58 -6.43
CA GLU A 1 2.60 0.51 -6.87
C GLU A 1 3.01 1.01 -8.25
N VAL A 2 4.17 1.69 -8.35
CA VAL A 2 4.62 2.41 -9.56
C VAL A 2 4.36 1.68 -10.89
N PRO A 3 4.88 0.45 -11.14
CA PRO A 3 4.65 -0.19 -12.43
C PRO A 3 3.19 -0.66 -12.62
N LEU A 4 2.58 -1.23 -11.57
CA LEU A 4 1.22 -1.78 -11.65
C LEU A 4 0.18 -0.71 -11.97
N THR A 5 0.22 0.43 -11.27
CA THR A 5 -0.72 1.53 -11.49
C THR A 5 -0.59 2.11 -12.90
N ASN A 6 0.60 2.04 -13.51
CA ASN A 6 0.84 2.55 -14.85
C ASN A 6 0.53 1.57 -15.98
N LEU A 7 0.08 0.35 -15.67
CA LEU A 7 -0.40 -0.58 -16.69
C LEU A 7 -1.63 -0.04 -17.43
N VAL A 8 -2.45 0.75 -16.74
CA VAL A 8 -3.66 1.38 -17.29
C VAL A 8 -3.43 2.79 -17.83
N ARG A 9 -2.17 3.23 -17.94
CA ARG A 9 -1.84 4.55 -18.47
C ARG A 9 -2.20 4.60 -19.96
N ASP A 10 -2.80 5.71 -20.38
CA ASP A 10 -3.23 5.95 -21.77
C ASP A 10 -4.31 4.97 -22.26
N GLU A 11 -5.04 4.33 -21.34
CA GLU A 11 -6.18 3.45 -21.64
C GLU A 11 -7.52 4.16 -21.42
N ILE A 12 -8.51 3.77 -22.24
CA ILE A 12 -9.94 4.05 -21.98
C ILE A 12 -10.54 2.71 -21.53
N ILE A 13 -10.89 2.63 -20.25
CA ILE A 13 -11.41 1.41 -19.63
C ILE A 13 -12.93 1.50 -19.58
N ASP A 14 -13.62 0.47 -20.06
CA ASP A 14 -15.06 0.34 -19.89
C ASP A 14 -15.41 0.15 -18.40
N GLU A 15 -16.47 0.79 -17.93
CA GLU A 15 -16.89 0.67 -16.52
C GLU A 15 -17.18 -0.78 -16.13
N ASP A 16 -17.67 -1.60 -17.06
CA ASP A 16 -17.95 -3.02 -16.82
C ASP A 16 -16.68 -3.86 -16.62
N ALA A 17 -15.51 -3.33 -16.97
CA ALA A 17 -14.21 -3.95 -16.72
C ALA A 17 -13.62 -3.58 -15.34
N LEU A 18 -14.25 -2.66 -14.60
CA LEU A 18 -13.86 -2.28 -13.24
C LEU A 18 -14.63 -3.11 -12.20
N PRO A 19 -14.03 -3.45 -11.05
CA PRO A 19 -12.68 -3.07 -10.60
C PRO A 19 -11.57 -3.96 -11.17
N ILE A 20 -10.44 -3.36 -11.56
CA ILE A 20 -9.22 -4.09 -11.87
C ILE A 20 -8.40 -4.23 -10.59
N LYS A 21 -8.19 -5.47 -10.12
CA LYS A 21 -7.42 -5.77 -8.91
C LYS A 21 -6.14 -6.53 -9.26
N MET A 22 -5.00 -5.97 -8.89
CA MET A 22 -3.68 -6.50 -9.24
C MET A 22 -2.81 -6.69 -8.00
N THR A 23 -1.91 -7.67 -8.06
CA THR A 23 -0.87 -7.88 -7.04
C THR A 23 0.47 -8.24 -7.68
N ALA A 24 1.57 -7.92 -7.01
CA ALA A 24 2.91 -8.34 -7.42
C ALA A 24 3.84 -8.50 -6.22
N HIS A 25 4.72 -9.49 -6.27
CA HIS A 25 5.86 -9.65 -5.36
C HIS A 25 7.12 -9.14 -6.07
N THR A 26 7.74 -8.09 -5.54
CA THR A 26 8.91 -7.46 -6.18
C THR A 26 9.91 -6.94 -5.15
N PRO A 27 11.23 -6.95 -5.46
CA PRO A 27 12.18 -6.17 -4.70
C PRO A 27 11.89 -4.67 -4.86
N CYS A 28 11.93 -3.94 -3.76
CA CYS A 28 11.71 -2.49 -3.69
C CYS A 28 13.00 -1.80 -3.29
N PHE A 29 13.38 -0.75 -4.00
CA PHE A 29 14.61 0.00 -3.78
C PHE A 29 14.31 1.41 -3.29
N ARG A 30 14.88 1.80 -2.14
CA ARG A 30 14.74 3.15 -1.56
C ARG A 30 16.10 3.70 -1.13
N SER A 31 16.34 4.99 -1.40
CA SER A 31 17.58 5.66 -1.02
C SER A 31 17.69 5.88 0.49
N GLU A 32 16.55 5.95 1.20
CA GLU A 32 16.48 6.26 2.64
C GLU A 32 17.24 7.55 3.03
N ALA A 33 17.28 8.53 2.12
CA ALA A 33 17.86 9.83 2.41
C ALA A 33 17.10 10.52 3.56
N GLY A 34 17.83 11.02 4.56
CA GLY A 34 17.26 11.69 5.73
C GLY A 34 17.03 10.78 6.95
N SER A 35 17.41 9.50 6.91
CA SER A 35 17.21 8.56 8.03
C SER A 35 18.49 8.28 8.86
N TYR A 36 19.48 9.17 8.85
CA TYR A 36 20.75 8.94 9.57
C TYR A 36 20.50 8.70 11.08
N GLY A 37 21.00 7.57 11.60
CA GLY A 37 20.83 7.18 13.00
C GLY A 37 19.46 6.57 13.35
N ARG A 38 18.52 6.49 12.40
CA ARG A 38 17.20 5.86 12.60
C ARG A 38 17.20 4.42 12.06
N ASP A 39 16.78 3.46 12.86
CA ASP A 39 16.61 2.04 12.49
C ASP A 39 17.87 1.39 11.88
N THR A 40 19.07 1.74 12.37
CA THR A 40 20.36 1.31 11.79
C THR A 40 20.68 -0.18 11.98
N ARG A 41 19.95 -0.88 12.85
CA ARG A 41 20.14 -2.32 13.13
C ARG A 41 18.88 -3.09 12.76
N GLY A 42 19.06 -4.21 12.06
CA GLY A 42 17.98 -5.14 11.72
C GLY A 42 17.45 -4.92 10.30
N LEU A 43 16.20 -5.32 10.06
CA LEU A 43 15.60 -5.37 8.72
C LEU A 43 14.49 -4.33 8.50
N ILE A 44 14.24 -3.46 9.49
CA ILE A 44 13.13 -2.50 9.46
C ILE A 44 13.33 -1.43 8.38
N ARG A 45 14.58 -1.00 8.15
CA ARG A 45 14.92 0.02 7.15
C ARG A 45 16.12 -0.42 6.33
N MET A 46 15.87 -0.80 5.08
CA MET A 46 16.87 -1.33 4.15
C MET A 46 16.76 -0.60 2.81
N HIS A 47 17.90 -0.48 2.09
CA HIS A 47 17.87 0.04 0.72
C HIS A 47 17.13 -0.88 -0.25
N GLN A 48 17.09 -2.18 0.06
CA GLN A 48 16.34 -3.18 -0.68
C GLN A 48 15.52 -4.01 0.29
N PHE A 49 14.24 -4.19 -0.01
CA PHE A 49 13.33 -5.08 0.72
C PHE A 49 12.28 -5.64 -0.24
N ASP A 50 11.75 -6.82 0.07
CA ASP A 50 10.68 -7.40 -0.73
C ASP A 50 9.32 -6.94 -0.25
N LYS A 51 8.39 -6.79 -1.19
CA LYS A 51 7.00 -6.42 -0.89
C LYS A 51 6.03 -7.14 -1.82
N VAL A 52 4.93 -7.61 -1.25
CA VAL A 52 3.73 -8.00 -1.99
C VAL A 52 2.79 -6.79 -2.00
N GLU A 53 2.55 -6.23 -3.18
CA GLU A 53 1.71 -5.04 -3.34
C GLU A 53 0.28 -5.40 -3.75
N MET A 54 -0.70 -4.60 -3.33
CA MET A 54 -2.05 -4.58 -3.92
C MET A 54 -2.29 -3.23 -4.60
N VAL A 55 -2.89 -3.25 -5.79
CA VAL A 55 -3.34 -2.06 -6.52
C VAL A 55 -4.75 -2.33 -7.04
N GLN A 56 -5.66 -1.37 -6.85
CA GLN A 56 -7.00 -1.41 -7.42
C GLN A 56 -7.25 -0.18 -8.28
N ILE A 57 -7.80 -0.38 -9.48
CA ILE A 57 -8.36 0.67 -10.34
C ILE A 57 -9.87 0.47 -10.28
N VAL A 58 -10.59 1.50 -9.83
CA VAL A 58 -12.01 1.44 -9.48
C VAL A 58 -12.74 2.66 -10.00
N ARG A 59 -14.07 2.58 -10.07
CA ARG A 59 -14.91 3.75 -10.34
C ARG A 59 -14.77 4.77 -9.21
N PRO A 60 -14.87 6.09 -9.49
CA PRO A 60 -14.71 7.13 -8.48
C PRO A 60 -15.58 6.92 -7.21
N GLU A 61 -16.84 6.55 -7.40
CA GLU A 61 -17.84 6.31 -6.34
C GLU A 61 -17.49 5.13 -5.43
N ASP A 62 -16.75 4.14 -5.92
CA ASP A 62 -16.42 2.92 -5.19
C ASP A 62 -15.09 3.03 -4.41
N SER A 63 -14.35 4.13 -4.58
CA SER A 63 -12.96 4.27 -4.10
C SER A 63 -12.79 4.15 -2.57
N MET A 64 -13.74 4.69 -1.80
CA MET A 64 -13.68 4.60 -0.34
C MET A 64 -14.00 3.20 0.18
N ASP A 65 -14.94 2.51 -0.45
CA ASP A 65 -15.26 1.12 -0.10
C ASP A 65 -14.11 0.19 -0.49
N ALA A 66 -13.48 0.44 -1.65
CA ALA A 66 -12.28 -0.27 -2.08
C ALA A 66 -11.08 -0.07 -1.12
N LEU A 67 -10.93 1.11 -0.51
CA LEU A 67 -9.91 1.36 0.52
C LEU A 67 -10.14 0.52 1.78
N GLU A 68 -11.39 0.44 2.26
CA GLU A 68 -11.72 -0.38 3.43
C GLU A 68 -11.51 -1.89 3.13
N GLU A 69 -11.93 -2.35 1.94
CA GLU A 69 -11.70 -3.73 1.49
C GLU A 69 -10.21 -4.07 1.40
N MET A 70 -9.41 -3.22 0.74
CA MET A 70 -7.97 -3.43 0.56
C MET A 70 -7.21 -3.40 1.88
N THR A 71 -7.63 -2.53 2.82
CA THR A 71 -7.08 -2.51 4.17
C THR A 71 -7.41 -3.82 4.89
N GLY A 72 -8.66 -4.31 4.76
CA GLY A 72 -9.09 -5.61 5.27
C GLY A 72 -8.30 -6.79 4.71
N HIS A 73 -7.91 -6.76 3.43
CA HIS A 73 -7.04 -7.78 2.83
C HIS A 73 -5.66 -7.82 3.50
N ALA A 74 -5.05 -6.67 3.77
CA ALA A 74 -3.77 -6.58 4.48
C ALA A 74 -3.90 -7.02 5.95
N GLU A 75 -4.96 -6.59 6.63
CA GLU A 75 -5.31 -7.03 8.00
C GLU A 75 -5.43 -8.56 8.07
N LYS A 76 -6.04 -9.19 7.05
CA LYS A 76 -6.24 -10.64 7.00
C LYS A 76 -4.92 -11.40 6.98
N VAL A 77 -3.88 -10.89 6.33
CA VAL A 77 -2.53 -11.48 6.34
C VAL A 77 -1.98 -11.55 7.76
N LEU A 78 -2.04 -10.45 8.50
CA LEU A 78 -1.56 -10.37 9.89
C LEU A 78 -2.35 -11.31 10.81
N GLN A 79 -3.68 -11.36 10.66
CA GLN A 79 -4.55 -12.25 11.42
C GLN A 79 -4.23 -13.73 11.17
N LEU A 80 -4.02 -14.14 9.92
CA LEU A 80 -3.68 -15.52 9.56
C LEU A 80 -2.29 -15.92 10.07
N LEU A 81 -1.35 -14.98 10.13
CA LEU A 81 -0.03 -15.19 10.73
C LEU A 81 -0.04 -15.14 12.27
N GLY A 82 -1.16 -14.78 12.88
CA GLY A 82 -1.28 -14.64 14.34
C GLY A 82 -0.47 -13.46 14.90
N LEU A 83 -0.23 -12.41 14.10
CA LEU A 83 0.53 -11.24 14.50
C LEU A 83 -0.40 -10.14 15.02
N PRO A 84 -0.30 -9.73 16.30
CA PRO A 84 -1.05 -8.60 16.83
C PRO A 84 -0.67 -7.30 16.10
N TYR A 85 -1.66 -6.46 15.81
CA TYR A 85 -1.44 -5.18 15.14
C TYR A 85 -2.50 -4.15 15.56
N ARG A 86 -2.26 -2.88 15.20
CA ARG A 86 -3.25 -1.80 15.28
C ARG A 86 -3.44 -1.13 13.93
N LYS A 87 -4.65 -0.67 13.65
CA LYS A 87 -5.00 0.13 12.47
C LYS A 87 -5.08 1.61 12.86
N ILE A 88 -4.30 2.45 12.18
CA ILE A 88 -4.22 3.89 12.43
C ILE A 88 -4.65 4.63 11.17
N ILE A 89 -5.52 5.64 11.29
CA ILE A 89 -5.75 6.61 10.21
C ILE A 89 -4.73 7.74 10.36
N LEU A 90 -4.01 8.06 9.28
CA LEU A 90 -2.99 9.12 9.33
C LEU A 90 -3.63 10.51 9.43
N CYS A 91 -2.96 11.40 10.16
CA CYS A 91 -3.33 12.81 10.18
C CYS A 91 -2.87 13.51 8.89
N THR A 92 -3.45 14.67 8.58
CA THR A 92 -3.17 15.37 7.33
C THR A 92 -1.70 15.74 7.11
N GLY A 93 -0.94 15.97 8.18
CA GLY A 93 0.48 16.34 8.11
C GLY A 93 1.43 15.17 7.87
N ASP A 94 0.95 13.93 8.00
CA ASP A 94 1.75 12.70 7.88
C ASP A 94 1.38 11.86 6.65
N MET A 95 0.41 12.33 5.85
CA MET A 95 0.02 11.66 4.61
C MET A 95 1.09 11.79 3.52
N GLY A 96 1.28 10.72 2.75
CA GLY A 96 2.12 10.73 1.55
C GLY A 96 1.56 11.65 0.45
N PHE A 97 2.45 12.15 -0.40
CA PHE A 97 2.15 13.18 -1.41
C PHE A 97 0.92 12.90 -2.31
N GLY A 98 0.69 11.64 -2.69
CA GLY A 98 -0.41 11.25 -3.58
C GLY A 98 -1.70 10.80 -2.86
N ALA A 99 -1.74 10.82 -1.54
CA ALA A 99 -2.84 10.25 -0.77
C ALA A 99 -3.90 11.29 -0.40
N CYS A 100 -5.18 10.91 -0.46
CA CYS A 100 -6.28 11.68 0.12
C CYS A 100 -6.72 11.13 1.50
N LYS A 101 -6.45 9.85 1.78
CA LYS A 101 -6.68 9.15 3.04
C LYS A 101 -5.76 7.92 3.08
N THR A 102 -5.13 7.66 4.23
CA THR A 102 -4.23 6.51 4.42
C THR A 102 -4.51 5.81 5.73
N TYR A 103 -4.51 4.48 5.70
CA TYR A 103 -4.44 3.64 6.90
C TYR A 103 -3.06 2.99 7.01
N ASP A 104 -2.48 3.08 8.20
CA ASP A 104 -1.26 2.35 8.56
C ASP A 104 -1.62 1.16 9.45
N LEU A 105 -1.06 0.00 9.12
CA LEU A 105 -1.13 -1.21 9.94
C LEU A 105 0.21 -1.39 10.64
N GLU A 106 0.22 -1.20 11.95
CA GLU A 106 1.42 -1.31 12.77
C GLU A 106 1.38 -2.63 13.54
N VAL A 107 2.31 -3.52 13.20
CA VAL A 107 2.49 -4.83 13.86
C VAL A 107 3.28 -4.68 15.16
N TRP A 108 3.01 -5.56 16.14
CA TRP A 108 3.71 -5.62 17.43
C TRP A 108 5.19 -6.01 17.33
#